data_AF-A0A562RBP7-F1
#
_entry.id   AF-A0A562RBP7-F1
#
_cell.length_a   1.000
_cell.length_b   1.000
_cell.length_c   1.000
_cell.angle_alpha   90.00
_cell.angle_beta   90.00
_cell.angle_gamma   90.00
#
_symmetry.space_group_name_H-M   'P 1'
#
loop_
_entity.id
_entity.type
_entity.pdbx_description
1 polymer ?
#
loop_
_entity_poly.entity_id
_entity_poly.type
_entity_poly.pdbx_seq_one_letter_code
_entity_poly.pdbx_strand_id
1 'polypeptide(L)'
;MNSRELLPGQQDATDLPANQVQFALVISRMLETVKDDADARRQMVYDLARYKLQEQFTYADARNIDQMKRALEIAIEEVEKFSRDDAPLERLPSQQLASSKEAGGLLVSGDATVLPSGVGRPRSQLPAISGPLLPVIKRTAAILLAVSAVILIVSQRDNIAALRRLITSQPAEIALVAPKPETTIAVAKPEMVTPAAPAPTRVLPTDYGIYALIDDKSLVELSATGVMAPDMRIAISPEFKKPDRPHLPNGRVKFIVFRRDVANAIPERVEVRVVAKIAREFSSDAAGKALGGGDDVGVIRNFSYPFRVSPIPGKAEMYELHSGDSGLDLAAGHYVLSLGSQAYYFQVDGEITDPRQCLERVVAGNGTFYAPCKKARTY
;
A
#
# COMPACT_ATOMS: atom_id res chain seq x y z
N MET A 1 34.74 -24.31 -35.28
CA MET A 1 33.64 -23.40 -35.67
C MET A 1 33.26 -22.62 -34.42
N ASN A 2 33.54 -21.31 -34.38
CA ASN A 2 33.52 -20.49 -33.15
C ASN A 2 32.26 -19.62 -33.07
N SER A 3 31.58 -19.67 -31.91
CA SER A 3 30.38 -18.90 -31.55
C SER A 3 30.66 -17.41 -31.25
N ARG A 4 31.14 -16.63 -32.22
CA ARG A 4 31.41 -15.19 -32.03
C ARG A 4 30.63 -14.23 -32.94
N GLU A 5 29.62 -14.70 -33.65
CA GLU A 5 28.83 -13.87 -34.57
C GLU A 5 27.35 -13.82 -34.18
N LEU A 6 27.03 -13.21 -33.03
CA LEU A 6 25.69 -12.68 -32.76
C LEU A 6 25.83 -11.47 -31.81
N LEU A 7 26.50 -10.41 -32.29
CA LEU A 7 26.35 -9.08 -31.73
C LEU A 7 25.32 -8.34 -32.60
N PRO A 8 24.26 -7.72 -32.04
CA PRO A 8 23.36 -6.90 -32.85
C PRO A 8 24.14 -5.69 -33.34
N GLY A 9 24.23 -5.59 -34.67
CA GLY A 9 24.87 -4.49 -35.37
C GLY A 9 24.32 -3.14 -34.95
N GLN A 10 25.23 -2.19 -34.92
CA GLN A 10 25.05 -0.75 -34.78
C GLN A 10 23.85 -0.30 -35.65
N GLN A 11 22.71 0.02 -35.01
CA GLN A 11 21.51 0.51 -35.70
C GLN A 11 21.79 1.93 -36.24
N ASP A 12 21.67 2.10 -37.55
CA ASP A 12 21.82 3.40 -38.20
C ASP A 12 20.71 4.37 -37.76
N ALA A 13 21.01 5.65 -37.66
CA ALA A 13 20.07 6.68 -37.19
C ALA A 13 18.80 6.81 -38.08
N THR A 14 18.84 6.27 -39.30
CA THR A 14 17.72 6.16 -40.24
C THR A 14 16.80 4.95 -39.99
N ASP A 15 17.22 3.95 -39.20
CA ASP A 15 16.41 2.77 -38.86
C ASP A 15 15.48 3.02 -37.66
N LEU A 16 15.78 4.02 -36.84
CA LEU A 16 14.97 4.42 -35.68
C LEU A 16 13.51 4.75 -36.04
N PRO A 17 13.20 5.59 -37.06
CA PRO A 17 11.82 5.86 -37.45
C PRO A 17 11.12 4.64 -38.07
N ALA A 18 11.84 3.83 -38.85
CA ALA A 18 11.30 2.60 -39.43
C ALA A 18 10.92 1.58 -38.34
N ASN A 19 11.80 1.40 -37.35
CA ASN A 19 11.55 0.55 -36.19
C ASN A 19 10.39 1.07 -35.34
N GLN A 20 10.29 2.39 -35.12
CA GLN A 20 9.16 3.00 -34.40
C GLN A 20 7.81 2.73 -35.07
N VAL A 21 7.74 2.91 -36.40
CA VAL A 21 6.53 2.61 -37.17
C VAL A 21 6.20 1.11 -37.07
N GLN A 22 7.19 0.24 -37.18
CA GLN A 22 6.99 -1.20 -37.09
C GLN A 22 6.52 -1.63 -35.69
N PHE A 23 7.09 -1.06 -34.62
CA PHE A 23 6.61 -1.27 -33.26
C PHE A 23 5.18 -0.76 -33.08
N ALA A 24 4.85 0.43 -33.60
CA ALA A 24 3.51 0.98 -33.51
C ALA A 24 2.47 0.08 -34.21
N LEU A 25 2.81 -0.45 -35.39
CA LEU A 25 1.97 -1.40 -36.12
C LEU A 25 1.77 -2.71 -35.36
N VAL A 26 2.84 -3.27 -34.79
CA VAL A 26 2.75 -4.50 -33.98
C VAL A 26 1.90 -4.27 -32.73
N ILE A 27 2.12 -3.16 -32.01
CA ILE A 27 1.34 -2.82 -30.81
C ILE A 27 -0.13 -2.58 -31.18
N SER A 28 -0.40 -1.84 -32.25
CA SER A 28 -1.77 -1.60 -32.73
C SER A 28 -2.49 -2.92 -33.02
N ARG A 29 -1.82 -3.84 -33.72
CA ARG A 29 -2.38 -5.17 -34.03
C ARG A 29 -2.63 -5.98 -32.76
N MET A 30 -1.71 -5.96 -31.80
CA MET A 30 -1.90 -6.63 -30.51
C MET A 30 -3.10 -6.05 -29.74
N LEU A 31 -3.27 -4.73 -29.75
CA LEU A 31 -4.40 -4.05 -29.12
C LEU A 31 -5.74 -4.41 -29.78
N GLU A 32 -5.78 -4.51 -31.10
CA GLU A 32 -6.96 -4.98 -31.83
C GLU A 32 -7.28 -6.44 -31.50
N THR A 33 -6.28 -7.33 -31.51
CA THR A 33 -6.47 -8.74 -31.12
C THR A 33 -7.03 -8.87 -29.71
N VAL A 34 -6.49 -8.11 -28.74
CA VAL A 34 -6.93 -8.15 -27.33
C VAL A 34 -8.32 -7.53 -27.13
N LYS A 35 -8.70 -6.59 -28.00
CA LYS A 35 -10.04 -5.99 -27.97
C LYS A 35 -11.09 -6.99 -28.43
N ASP A 36 -10.81 -7.72 -29.50
CA ASP A 36 -11.79 -8.55 -30.20
C ASP A 36 -11.81 -10.02 -29.70
N ASP A 37 -10.70 -10.52 -29.15
CA ASP A 37 -10.59 -11.88 -28.61
C ASP A 37 -10.48 -11.87 -27.07
N ALA A 38 -11.49 -12.46 -26.42
CA ALA A 38 -11.56 -12.56 -24.96
C ALA A 38 -10.45 -13.45 -24.38
N ASP A 39 -9.98 -14.46 -25.11
CA ASP A 39 -8.94 -15.39 -24.67
C ASP A 39 -7.57 -14.71 -24.75
N ALA A 40 -7.30 -14.02 -25.85
CA ALA A 40 -6.11 -13.19 -26.00
C ALA A 40 -6.01 -12.11 -24.90
N ARG A 41 -7.14 -11.51 -24.51
CA ARG A 41 -7.19 -10.54 -23.41
C ARG A 41 -6.83 -11.16 -22.06
N ARG A 42 -7.38 -12.32 -21.72
CA ARG A 42 -7.07 -13.01 -20.46
C ARG A 42 -5.59 -13.41 -20.41
N GLN A 43 -5.07 -13.95 -21.51
CA GLN A 43 -3.65 -14.30 -21.63
C GLN A 43 -2.72 -13.09 -21.40
N MET A 44 -3.03 -11.94 -22.02
CA MET A 44 -2.22 -10.72 -21.83
C MET A 44 -2.25 -10.21 -20.38
N VAL A 45 -3.39 -10.32 -19.69
CA VAL A 45 -3.51 -9.97 -18.27
C VAL A 45 -2.64 -10.89 -17.40
N TYR A 46 -2.64 -12.20 -17.69
CA TYR A 46 -1.79 -13.14 -16.97
C TYR A 46 -0.31 -12.89 -17.20
N ASP A 47 0.09 -12.59 -18.43
CA ASP A 47 1.49 -12.29 -18.75
C ASP A 47 1.95 -10.98 -18.10
N LEU A 48 1.07 -9.97 -18.04
CA LEU A 48 1.34 -8.75 -17.28
C LEU A 48 1.47 -9.03 -15.77
N ALA A 49 0.61 -9.89 -15.21
CA ALA A 49 0.68 -10.26 -13.80
C ALA A 49 2.01 -10.94 -13.45
N ARG A 50 2.48 -11.89 -14.30
CA ARG A 50 3.79 -12.53 -14.17
C ARG A 50 4.93 -11.52 -14.22
N TYR A 51 4.89 -10.61 -15.19
CA TYR A 51 5.91 -9.57 -15.35
C TYR A 51 5.95 -8.63 -14.13
N LYS A 52 4.78 -8.18 -13.65
CA LYS A 52 4.67 -7.30 -12.47
C LYS A 52 5.14 -7.98 -11.19
N LEU A 53 4.86 -9.27 -11.04
CA LEU A 53 5.38 -10.06 -9.93
C LEU A 53 6.91 -10.15 -9.99
N GLN A 54 7.50 -10.28 -11.17
CA GLN A 54 8.96 -10.28 -11.29
C GLN A 54 9.57 -8.90 -10.98
N GLU A 55 8.94 -7.81 -11.42
CA GLU A 55 9.39 -6.42 -11.17
C GLU A 55 9.33 -6.02 -9.70
N GLN A 56 8.28 -6.42 -8.97
CA GLN A 56 8.10 -6.03 -7.56
C GLN A 56 9.03 -6.79 -6.59
N PHE A 57 9.46 -7.99 -6.97
CA PHE A 57 10.19 -8.88 -6.09
C PHE A 57 11.71 -8.91 -6.32
N THR A 58 12.25 -8.11 -7.25
CA THR A 58 13.72 -7.96 -7.43
C THR A 58 14.46 -7.47 -6.17
N TYR A 59 13.75 -7.01 -5.14
CA TYR A 59 14.29 -6.53 -3.87
C TYR A 59 13.91 -7.40 -2.65
N ALA A 60 13.10 -8.44 -2.82
CA ALA A 60 12.66 -9.32 -1.73
C ALA A 60 13.32 -10.70 -1.81
N ASP A 61 13.48 -11.36 -0.66
CA ASP A 61 14.14 -12.67 -0.51
C ASP A 61 13.71 -13.69 -1.58
N ALA A 62 14.70 -14.32 -2.24
CA ALA A 62 14.50 -15.28 -3.33
C ALA A 62 13.54 -16.44 -3.00
N ARG A 63 13.45 -16.84 -1.72
CA ARG A 63 12.55 -17.91 -1.24
C ARG A 63 11.07 -17.52 -1.28
N ASN A 64 10.74 -16.23 -1.11
CA ASN A 64 9.36 -15.73 -1.19
C ASN A 64 8.89 -15.60 -2.64
N ILE A 65 9.82 -15.39 -3.58
CA ILE A 65 9.52 -15.22 -5.02
C ILE A 65 8.92 -16.51 -5.59
N ASP A 66 9.53 -17.66 -5.32
CA ASP A 66 9.06 -18.93 -5.87
C ASP A 66 7.72 -19.36 -5.29
N GLN A 67 7.48 -19.08 -4.00
CA GLN A 67 6.18 -19.33 -3.37
C GLN A 67 5.09 -18.46 -3.99
N MET A 68 5.37 -17.17 -4.20
CA MET A 68 4.41 -16.23 -4.77
C MET A 68 4.14 -16.51 -6.26
N LYS A 69 5.17 -16.89 -7.03
CA LYS A 69 5.02 -17.35 -8.42
C LYS A 69 4.11 -18.58 -8.49
N ARG A 70 4.31 -19.58 -7.64
CA ARG A 70 3.44 -20.76 -7.56
C ARG A 70 2.00 -20.41 -7.21
N ALA A 71 1.80 -19.51 -6.24
CA ALA A 71 0.47 -19.04 -5.86
C ALA A 71 -0.24 -18.33 -7.03
N LEU A 72 0.48 -17.53 -7.81
CA LEU A 72 -0.06 -16.85 -9.00
C LEU A 72 -0.49 -17.86 -10.07
N GLU A 73 0.32 -18.87 -10.37
CA GLU A 73 -0.05 -19.88 -11.39
C GLU A 73 -1.29 -20.69 -10.99
N ILE A 74 -1.42 -21.07 -9.71
CA ILE A 74 -2.61 -21.76 -9.19
C ILE A 74 -3.84 -20.87 -9.34
N ALA A 75 -3.74 -19.59 -8.99
CA ALA A 75 -4.85 -18.65 -9.13
C ALA A 75 -5.26 -18.45 -10.60
N ILE A 76 -4.30 -18.41 -11.53
CA ILE A 76 -4.57 -18.33 -12.97
C ILE A 76 -5.32 -19.59 -13.43
N GLU A 77 -4.89 -20.78 -12.99
CA GLU A 77 -5.54 -22.04 -13.32
C GLU A 77 -6.99 -22.10 -12.79
N GLU A 78 -7.23 -21.66 -11.56
CA GLU A 78 -8.57 -21.60 -10.99
C GLU A 78 -9.50 -20.63 -11.73
N VAL A 79 -8.99 -19.45 -12.11
CA VAL A 79 -9.74 -18.47 -12.91
C VAL A 79 -10.06 -19.01 -14.30
N GLU A 80 -9.11 -19.69 -14.95
CA GLU A 80 -9.36 -20.30 -16.25
C GLU A 80 -10.35 -21.46 -16.18
N LYS A 81 -10.33 -22.24 -15.10
CA LYS A 81 -11.34 -23.27 -14.86
C LYS A 81 -12.73 -22.66 -14.70
N PHE A 82 -12.85 -21.60 -13.90
CA PHE A 82 -14.11 -20.87 -13.73
C PHE A 82 -14.59 -20.23 -15.04
N SER A 83 -13.67 -19.69 -15.85
CA SER A 83 -14.01 -19.07 -17.14
C SER A 83 -14.45 -20.07 -18.23
N ARG A 84 -14.06 -21.35 -18.14
CA ARG A 84 -14.43 -22.40 -19.10
C ARG A 84 -15.77 -23.04 -18.80
N ASP A 85 -16.17 -23.06 -17.53
CA ASP A 85 -17.42 -23.65 -17.08
C ASP A 85 -18.65 -22.76 -17.38
N ASP A 86 -18.44 -21.48 -17.77
CA ASP A 86 -19.50 -20.53 -18.12
C ASP A 86 -19.63 -20.29 -19.64
N ALA A 87 -20.45 -21.10 -20.31
CA ALA A 87 -21.24 -20.69 -21.48
C ALA A 87 -22.73 -20.63 -21.07
N PRO A 88 -23.49 -19.66 -21.61
CA PRO A 88 -24.30 -18.72 -20.83
C PRO A 88 -25.31 -19.39 -19.91
N LEU A 89 -25.06 -19.34 -18.61
CA LEU A 89 -26.12 -19.40 -17.62
C LEU A 89 -26.37 -17.99 -17.10
N GLU A 90 -27.61 -17.55 -17.25
CA GLU A 90 -28.16 -16.55 -16.35
C GLU A 90 -27.71 -16.82 -14.91
N ARG A 91 -27.32 -15.74 -14.23
CA ARG A 91 -27.48 -15.52 -12.78
C ARG A 91 -27.72 -16.80 -11.97
N LEU A 92 -26.68 -17.25 -11.29
CA LEU A 92 -26.71 -18.32 -10.29
C LEU A 92 -28.07 -18.41 -9.54
N PRO A 93 -28.83 -19.51 -9.68
CA PRO A 93 -30.11 -19.70 -9.02
C PRO A 93 -29.91 -20.00 -7.53
N SER A 94 -30.66 -19.29 -6.70
CA SER A 94 -30.74 -19.53 -5.25
C SER A 94 -31.37 -20.90 -4.99
N GLN A 95 -30.61 -21.82 -4.40
CA GLN A 95 -31.08 -23.15 -4.03
C GLN A 95 -32.26 -23.06 -3.05
N GLN A 96 -33.45 -23.45 -3.50
CA GLN A 96 -34.46 -24.02 -2.62
C GLN A 96 -34.05 -25.46 -2.30
N LEU A 97 -33.54 -25.71 -1.10
CA LEU A 97 -33.76 -27.00 -0.45
C LEU A 97 -35.00 -26.88 0.42
N ALA A 98 -36.02 -27.63 0.05
CA ALA A 98 -37.18 -27.90 0.86
C ALA A 98 -36.74 -28.46 2.23
N SER A 99 -37.17 -27.79 3.30
CA SER A 99 -37.31 -28.40 4.61
C SER A 99 -38.80 -28.48 4.90
N SER A 100 -39.31 -29.70 4.95
CA SER A 100 -40.65 -30.03 5.43
C SER A 100 -40.87 -29.40 6.81
N LYS A 101 -41.95 -28.64 6.96
CA LYS A 101 -42.67 -28.61 8.22
C LYS A 101 -44.16 -28.42 7.98
N GLU A 102 -44.89 -29.42 8.47
CA GLU A 102 -46.33 -29.49 8.60
C GLU A 102 -46.93 -28.31 9.38
N ALA A 103 -48.23 -28.17 9.10
CA ALA A 103 -49.31 -27.66 9.94
C ALA A 103 -49.61 -26.16 9.90
N GLY A 104 -50.79 -25.86 9.34
CA GLY A 104 -51.72 -24.96 10.02
C GLY A 104 -52.30 -23.80 9.21
N GLY A 105 -53.35 -24.08 8.43
CA GLY A 105 -54.63 -23.40 8.66
C GLY A 105 -54.97 -22.09 7.91
N LEU A 106 -56.12 -22.19 7.23
CA LEU A 106 -57.14 -21.17 6.94
C LEU A 106 -57.04 -20.27 5.70
N LEU A 107 -57.78 -20.74 4.70
CA LEU A 107 -58.74 -20.08 3.81
C LEU A 107 -59.26 -18.69 4.23
N VAL A 108 -59.44 -17.80 3.24
CA VAL A 108 -60.61 -16.92 2.91
C VAL A 108 -60.14 -16.06 1.72
N SER A 109 -60.47 -16.35 0.45
CA SER A 109 -61.72 -16.13 -0.30
C SER A 109 -62.26 -14.69 -0.27
N GLY A 110 -62.30 -14.02 -1.43
CA GLY A 110 -62.98 -12.73 -1.57
C GLY A 110 -62.69 -11.99 -2.88
N ASP A 111 -63.35 -12.43 -3.95
CA ASP A 111 -63.62 -11.66 -5.18
C ASP A 111 -64.37 -10.35 -4.86
N ALA A 112 -64.11 -9.28 -5.63
CA ALA A 112 -65.15 -8.48 -6.28
C ALA A 112 -64.58 -7.31 -7.11
N THR A 113 -64.96 -7.35 -8.38
CA THR A 113 -64.82 -6.34 -9.45
C THR A 113 -65.84 -5.21 -9.30
N VAL A 114 -65.45 -3.92 -9.42
CA VAL A 114 -66.32 -2.82 -9.93
C VAL A 114 -65.48 -1.69 -10.55
N LEU A 115 -65.81 -1.31 -11.80
CA LEU A 115 -65.44 -0.08 -12.55
C LEU A 115 -66.71 0.82 -12.68
N PRO A 116 -66.70 1.99 -13.36
CA PRO A 116 -65.94 3.23 -13.17
C PRO A 116 -66.85 4.50 -13.25
N SER A 117 -66.34 5.71 -12.99
CA SER A 117 -66.61 6.98 -13.75
C SER A 117 -66.30 8.25 -12.94
N GLY A 118 -65.70 9.25 -13.60
CA GLY A 118 -65.64 10.63 -13.12
C GLY A 118 -64.44 11.42 -13.64
N VAL A 119 -64.67 12.26 -14.64
CA VAL A 119 -63.69 12.95 -15.51
C VAL A 119 -63.11 14.23 -14.88
N GLY A 120 -61.81 14.48 -15.07
CA GLY A 120 -61.14 15.78 -14.90
C GLY A 120 -59.71 15.79 -15.46
N ARG A 121 -59.48 16.47 -16.60
CA ARG A 121 -58.16 16.82 -17.21
C ARG A 121 -57.61 18.13 -16.57
N PRO A 122 -56.35 18.62 -16.79
CA PRO A 122 -55.25 18.17 -17.68
C PRO A 122 -53.78 18.18 -17.11
N ARG A 123 -52.92 17.35 -17.72
CA ARG A 123 -51.53 17.60 -18.21
C ARG A 123 -50.43 18.17 -17.27
N SER A 124 -49.55 17.29 -16.77
CA SER A 124 -48.08 17.42 -16.88
C SER A 124 -47.40 16.12 -16.42
N GLN A 125 -46.61 15.50 -17.31
CA GLN A 125 -45.85 14.27 -17.05
C GLN A 125 -44.62 14.55 -16.19
N LEU A 126 -44.59 14.02 -14.97
CA LEU A 126 -43.38 13.63 -14.25
C LEU A 126 -43.64 12.24 -13.63
N PRO A 127 -42.85 11.20 -13.92
CA PRO A 127 -42.98 9.95 -13.18
C PRO A 127 -42.15 10.03 -11.90
N ALA A 128 -42.84 10.19 -10.77
CA ALA A 128 -42.35 9.74 -9.48
C ALA A 128 -42.58 8.23 -9.38
N ILE A 129 -41.50 7.44 -9.29
CA ILE A 129 -41.56 6.03 -8.91
C ILE A 129 -41.22 5.95 -7.43
N SER A 130 -42.27 5.90 -6.61
CA SER A 130 -42.21 5.43 -5.22
C SER A 130 -42.33 3.90 -5.20
N GLY A 131 -41.33 3.22 -4.64
CA GLY A 131 -41.29 1.76 -4.44
C GLY A 131 -40.13 1.36 -3.50
N PRO A 132 -40.20 0.21 -2.81
CA PRO A 132 -39.96 0.13 -1.37
C PRO A 132 -38.51 -0.25 -1.01
N LEU A 133 -37.73 0.69 -0.47
CA LEU A 133 -36.34 0.45 -0.02
C LEU A 133 -36.20 0.04 1.46
N LEU A 134 -37.30 -0.17 2.18
CA LEU A 134 -37.27 -0.45 3.61
C LEU A 134 -37.09 -1.94 4.04
N PRO A 135 -37.33 -2.99 3.20
CA PRO A 135 -37.06 -4.36 3.62
C PRO A 135 -35.63 -4.85 3.27
N VAL A 136 -34.90 -4.16 2.40
CA VAL A 136 -33.55 -4.57 1.92
C VAL A 136 -32.45 -4.25 2.94
N ILE A 137 -32.59 -3.15 3.69
CA ILE A 137 -31.62 -2.73 4.73
C ILE A 137 -31.68 -3.65 5.96
N LYS A 138 -32.86 -4.21 6.29
CA LYS A 138 -33.00 -5.15 7.43
C LYS A 138 -32.38 -6.53 7.16
N ARG A 139 -32.37 -6.98 5.90
CA ARG A 139 -31.84 -8.31 5.53
C ARG A 139 -30.31 -8.33 5.43
N THR A 140 -29.69 -7.23 5.01
CA THR A 140 -28.22 -7.10 4.92
C THR A 140 -27.54 -7.03 6.29
N ALA A 141 -28.18 -6.38 7.28
CA ALA A 141 -27.67 -6.32 8.66
C ALA A 141 -27.63 -7.71 9.35
N ALA A 142 -28.61 -8.57 9.11
CA ALA A 142 -28.67 -9.91 9.72
C ALA A 142 -27.60 -10.86 9.16
N ILE A 143 -27.29 -10.77 7.87
CA ILE A 143 -26.26 -11.58 7.21
C ILE A 143 -24.87 -11.20 7.72
N LEU A 144 -24.58 -9.89 7.86
CA LEU A 144 -23.31 -9.42 8.41
C LEU A 144 -23.13 -9.84 9.88
N LEU A 145 -24.20 -9.82 10.69
CA LEU A 145 -24.14 -10.31 12.07
C LEU A 145 -23.83 -11.81 12.14
N ALA A 146 -24.47 -12.64 11.31
CA ALA A 146 -24.21 -14.08 11.30
C ALA A 146 -22.78 -14.41 10.84
N VAL A 147 -22.27 -13.73 9.80
CA VAL A 147 -20.89 -13.93 9.32
C VAL A 147 -19.88 -13.45 10.37
N SER A 148 -20.12 -12.32 11.03
CA SER A 148 -19.25 -11.85 12.13
C SER A 148 -19.22 -12.82 13.32
N ALA A 149 -20.35 -13.43 13.67
CA ALA A 149 -20.43 -14.40 14.75
C ALA A 149 -19.68 -15.71 14.44
N VAL A 150 -19.76 -16.19 13.19
CA VAL A 150 -19.01 -17.39 12.76
C VAL A 150 -17.50 -17.12 12.75
N ILE A 151 -17.07 -15.95 12.26
CA ILE A 151 -15.64 -15.56 12.25
C ILE A 151 -15.11 -15.44 13.70
N LEU A 152 -15.88 -14.86 14.63
CA LEU A 152 -15.50 -14.77 16.05
C LEU A 152 -15.40 -16.16 16.72
N ILE A 153 -16.32 -17.07 16.42
CA ILE A 153 -16.32 -18.42 17.01
C ILE A 153 -15.13 -19.25 16.51
N VAL A 154 -14.75 -19.14 15.23
CA VAL A 154 -13.58 -19.85 14.68
C VAL A 154 -12.28 -19.25 15.21
N SER A 155 -12.16 -17.92 15.25
CA SER A 155 -10.99 -17.21 15.78
C SER A 155 -10.70 -17.51 17.27
N GLN A 156 -11.73 -17.67 18.10
CA GLN A 156 -11.53 -17.99 19.51
C GLN A 156 -11.00 -19.41 19.77
N ARG A 157 -11.28 -20.38 18.88
CA ARG A 157 -10.81 -21.76 19.06
C ARG A 157 -9.29 -21.90 18.89
N ASP A 158 -8.70 -21.16 17.98
CA ASP A 158 -7.26 -21.21 17.73
C ASP A 158 -6.45 -20.54 18.86
N ASN A 159 -6.97 -19.45 19.44
CA ASN A 159 -6.32 -18.75 20.55
C ASN A 159 -6.37 -19.53 21.89
N ILE A 160 -7.44 -20.27 22.17
CA ILE A 160 -7.54 -21.10 23.39
C ILE A 160 -6.62 -22.34 23.30
N ALA A 161 -6.47 -22.92 22.11
CA ALA A 161 -5.55 -24.04 21.89
C ALA A 161 -4.08 -23.64 22.04
N ALA A 162 -3.71 -22.41 21.61
CA ALA A 162 -2.38 -21.85 21.80
C ALA A 162 -2.07 -21.56 23.28
N LEU A 163 -3.04 -21.02 24.04
CA LEU A 163 -2.85 -20.70 25.46
C LEU A 163 -2.74 -21.97 26.34
N ARG A 164 -3.47 -23.05 26.03
CA ARG A 164 -3.33 -24.33 26.73
C ARG A 164 -1.95 -24.95 26.56
N ARG A 165 -1.33 -24.84 25.38
CA ARG A 165 0.03 -25.38 25.15
C ARG A 165 1.10 -24.63 25.93
N LEU A 166 0.91 -23.33 26.19
CA LEU A 166 1.79 -22.52 27.03
C LEU A 166 1.65 -22.84 28.53
N ILE A 167 0.46 -23.25 28.99
CA ILE A 167 0.22 -23.57 30.41
C ILE A 167 0.67 -25.01 30.75
N THR A 168 0.58 -25.96 29.82
CA THR A 168 0.96 -27.37 30.07
C THR A 168 2.48 -27.63 29.94
N SER A 169 3.28 -26.65 29.49
CA SER A 169 4.73 -26.83 29.25
C SER A 169 5.64 -26.25 30.36
N GLN A 170 5.09 -25.83 31.50
CA GLN A 170 5.90 -25.53 32.69
C GLN A 170 6.02 -26.77 33.60
N PRO A 171 7.18 -27.44 33.69
CA PRO A 171 7.46 -28.35 34.78
C PRO A 171 7.68 -27.53 36.06
N ALA A 172 6.82 -27.72 37.05
CA ALA A 172 7.05 -27.26 38.41
C ALA A 172 8.09 -28.17 39.08
N GLU A 173 9.35 -27.73 39.11
CA GLU A 173 10.38 -28.34 39.94
C GLU A 173 10.26 -27.81 41.37
N ILE A 174 9.44 -28.49 42.17
CA ILE A 174 9.34 -28.27 43.61
C ILE A 174 10.46 -29.10 44.26
N ALA A 175 11.60 -28.47 44.54
CA ALA A 175 12.62 -29.05 45.39
C ALA A 175 12.20 -28.90 46.87
N LEU A 176 11.86 -30.03 47.50
CA LEU A 176 11.81 -30.18 48.96
C LEU A 176 13.19 -29.90 49.57
N VAL A 177 13.31 -28.90 50.44
CA VAL A 177 14.35 -28.90 51.49
C VAL A 177 13.73 -28.39 52.80
N ALA A 178 13.80 -29.25 53.83
CA ALA A 178 13.31 -29.01 55.19
C ALA A 178 14.15 -27.93 55.94
N PRO A 179 13.61 -27.29 57.00
CA PRO A 179 14.28 -26.19 57.69
C PRO A 179 15.17 -26.65 58.85
N LYS A 180 16.18 -25.81 59.20
CA LYS A 180 16.77 -25.50 60.55
C LYS A 180 18.32 -25.40 60.53
N PRO A 181 19.00 -24.59 61.39
CA PRO A 181 18.71 -23.24 61.91
C PRO A 181 19.85 -22.22 61.62
N GLU A 182 19.54 -20.95 61.91
CA GLU A 182 20.42 -19.79 62.18
C GLU A 182 21.95 -19.96 62.09
N THR A 183 22.58 -19.18 61.21
CA THR A 183 23.97 -18.71 61.37
C THR A 183 24.12 -17.34 60.70
N THR A 184 24.26 -16.33 61.55
CA THR A 184 25.02 -15.07 61.41
C THR A 184 24.98 -14.33 60.07
N ILE A 185 24.31 -13.17 60.08
CA ILE A 185 24.45 -12.11 59.07
C ILE A 185 25.90 -11.64 59.05
N ALA A 186 26.66 -12.02 58.02
CA ALA A 186 27.88 -11.34 57.63
C ALA A 186 27.51 -10.27 56.60
N VAL A 187 27.66 -9.01 56.98
CA VAL A 187 27.51 -7.85 56.11
C VAL A 187 28.56 -7.94 55.00
N ALA A 188 28.14 -8.37 53.81
CA ALA A 188 28.93 -8.21 52.59
C ALA A 188 28.68 -6.81 52.03
N LYS A 189 29.77 -6.03 52.01
CA LYS A 189 30.02 -4.76 51.32
C LYS A 189 29.21 -4.62 50.02
N PRO A 190 28.55 -3.46 49.76
CA PRO A 190 27.87 -3.24 48.48
C PRO A 190 28.90 -3.25 47.36
N GLU A 191 28.82 -4.26 46.52
CA GLU A 191 29.55 -4.33 45.26
C GLU A 191 28.99 -3.23 44.36
N MET A 192 29.86 -2.28 44.05
CA MET A 192 29.56 -1.11 43.23
C MET A 192 29.01 -1.58 41.89
N VAL A 193 27.76 -1.26 41.61
CA VAL A 193 27.20 -1.26 40.26
C VAL A 193 28.10 -0.35 39.43
N THR A 194 28.91 -0.95 38.55
CA THR A 194 29.69 -0.21 37.56
C THR A 194 28.73 0.70 36.82
N PRO A 195 28.96 2.04 36.79
CA PRO A 195 28.13 2.92 36.00
C PRO A 195 28.17 2.43 34.56
N ALA A 196 26.99 2.12 34.01
CA ALA A 196 26.84 1.88 32.59
C ALA A 196 27.53 3.04 31.85
N ALA A 197 28.40 2.70 30.89
CA ALA A 197 29.12 3.69 30.11
C ALA A 197 28.15 4.79 29.64
N PRO A 198 28.47 6.08 29.84
CA PRO A 198 27.58 7.15 29.45
C PRO A 198 27.29 7.00 27.95
N ALA A 199 26.00 6.92 27.61
CA ALA A 199 25.57 6.90 26.22
C ALA A 199 26.23 8.08 25.49
N PRO A 200 26.74 7.88 24.26
CA PRO A 200 27.34 8.96 23.49
C PRO A 200 26.39 10.16 23.48
N THR A 201 26.92 11.34 23.75
CA THR A 201 26.16 12.59 23.92
C THR A 201 25.59 13.02 22.57
N ARG A 202 24.48 12.39 22.19
CA ARG A 202 23.77 12.66 20.94
C ARG A 202 23.03 13.99 21.08
N VAL A 203 23.08 14.80 20.03
CA VAL A 203 22.34 16.08 19.99
C VAL A 203 20.85 15.79 19.89
N LEU A 204 20.08 16.38 20.81
CA LEU A 204 18.62 16.29 20.86
C LEU A 204 18.02 17.69 20.66
N PRO A 205 16.85 17.80 20.00
CA PRO A 205 16.18 19.07 19.82
C PRO A 205 15.66 19.61 21.16
N THR A 206 15.66 20.94 21.30
CA THR A 206 15.12 21.66 22.45
C THR A 206 13.67 22.08 22.27
N ASP A 207 13.24 22.22 21.01
CA ASP A 207 11.92 22.72 20.62
C ASP A 207 11.12 21.62 19.91
N TYR A 208 9.79 21.69 20.03
CA TYR A 208 8.92 20.73 19.36
C TYR A 208 9.04 20.84 17.84
N GLY A 209 9.15 19.69 17.18
CA GLY A 209 9.35 19.62 15.74
C GLY A 209 9.75 18.23 15.27
N ILE A 210 9.92 18.11 13.97
CA ILE A 210 10.43 16.91 13.30
C ILE A 210 11.79 17.25 12.73
N TYR A 211 12.81 16.51 13.12
CA TYR A 211 14.20 16.81 12.78
C TYR A 211 14.86 15.64 12.07
N ALA A 212 15.69 15.92 11.08
CA ALA A 212 16.63 14.97 10.51
C ALA A 212 17.97 15.11 11.24
N LEU A 213 18.59 13.99 11.53
CA LEU A 213 19.86 13.92 12.22
C LEU A 213 20.98 13.64 11.22
N ILE A 214 21.92 14.57 11.16
CA ILE A 214 23.09 14.50 10.26
C ILE A 214 24.28 14.05 11.10
N ASP A 215 24.82 12.87 10.76
CA ASP A 215 26.00 12.23 11.35
C ASP A 215 25.99 12.14 12.89
N ASP A 216 24.80 12.00 13.48
CA ASP A 216 24.57 11.98 14.93
C ASP A 216 25.05 13.24 15.68
N LYS A 217 25.37 14.32 14.96
CA LYS A 217 26.02 15.54 15.48
C LYS A 217 25.22 16.83 15.29
N SER A 218 24.35 16.89 14.30
CA SER A 218 23.57 18.10 14.02
C SER A 218 22.14 17.76 13.60
N LEU A 219 21.22 18.66 13.90
CA LEU A 219 19.80 18.51 13.62
C LEU A 219 19.33 19.58 12.64
N VAL A 220 18.47 19.18 11.71
CA VAL A 220 17.80 20.10 10.80
C VAL A 220 16.30 19.83 10.82
N GLU A 221 15.49 20.87 10.97
CA GLU A 221 14.03 20.74 11.02
C GLU A 221 13.44 20.48 9.64
N LEU A 222 12.47 19.56 9.55
CA LEU A 222 11.75 19.25 8.33
C LEU A 222 10.49 20.10 8.19
N SER A 223 10.21 20.54 6.97
CA SER A 223 9.02 21.31 6.64
C SER A 223 7.86 20.40 6.22
N ALA A 224 6.67 20.64 6.76
CA ALA A 224 5.46 19.96 6.32
C ALA A 224 5.08 20.40 4.90
N THR A 225 4.64 19.46 4.07
CA THR A 225 4.27 19.69 2.67
C THR A 225 2.86 20.23 2.46
N GLY A 226 2.01 20.14 3.49
CA GLY A 226 0.58 20.45 3.40
C GLY A 226 -0.26 19.40 2.65
N VAL A 227 0.36 18.36 2.10
CA VAL A 227 -0.30 17.20 1.50
C VAL A 227 -0.02 15.93 2.29
N MET A 228 -0.95 14.98 2.24
CA MET A 228 -0.78 13.67 2.85
C MET A 228 -0.16 12.69 1.85
N ALA A 229 0.68 11.79 2.35
CA ALA A 229 1.11 10.63 1.57
C ALA A 229 -0.12 9.81 1.14
N PRO A 230 -0.24 9.42 -0.14
CA PRO A 230 -1.40 8.69 -0.62
C PRO A 230 -1.49 7.31 0.04
N ASP A 231 -2.67 6.71 0.13
CA ASP A 231 -2.75 5.29 0.52
C ASP A 231 -1.90 4.43 -0.43
N MET A 232 -1.38 3.29 0.04
CA MET A 232 -0.48 2.44 -0.75
C MET A 232 -1.12 1.95 -2.07
N ARG A 233 -2.45 1.90 -2.15
CA ARG A 233 -3.21 1.54 -3.37
C ARG A 233 -3.30 2.68 -4.39
N ILE A 234 -2.99 3.91 -3.98
CA ILE A 234 -3.01 5.10 -4.83
C ILE A 234 -1.57 5.40 -5.26
N ALA A 235 -1.31 5.33 -6.56
CA ALA A 235 0.05 5.39 -7.09
C ALA A 235 0.74 6.76 -6.88
N ILE A 236 -0.04 7.86 -6.89
CA ILE A 236 0.45 9.23 -6.95
C ILE A 236 -0.47 10.16 -6.16
N SER A 237 0.10 11.09 -5.39
CA SER A 237 -0.63 12.15 -4.70
C SER A 237 -1.08 13.28 -5.64
N PRO A 238 -1.93 14.21 -5.17
CA PRO A 238 -2.01 15.54 -5.75
C PRO A 238 -0.63 16.21 -5.79
N GLU A 239 -0.47 17.16 -6.70
CA GLU A 239 0.72 18.01 -6.77
C GLU A 239 0.86 18.89 -5.54
N PHE A 240 2.10 19.11 -5.13
CA PHE A 240 2.43 20.04 -4.05
C PHE A 240 3.69 20.84 -4.38
N LYS A 241 3.80 22.02 -3.75
CA LYS A 241 5.01 22.82 -3.82
C LYS A 241 6.04 22.26 -2.84
N LYS A 242 7.16 21.77 -3.36
CA LYS A 242 8.32 21.30 -2.60
C LYS A 242 8.91 22.47 -1.79
N PRO A 243 9.08 22.30 -0.47
CA PRO A 243 9.93 23.19 0.31
C PRO A 243 11.37 23.18 -0.23
N ASP A 244 12.07 24.30 -0.14
CA ASP A 244 13.49 24.41 -0.52
C ASP A 244 14.42 23.72 0.49
N ARG A 245 13.94 23.48 1.72
CA ARG A 245 14.72 22.89 2.81
C ARG A 245 13.94 21.80 3.54
N PRO A 246 14.60 20.85 4.21
CA PRO A 246 16.06 20.72 4.39
C PRO A 246 16.77 19.84 3.36
N HIS A 247 18.06 20.13 3.17
CA HIS A 247 19.01 19.33 2.39
C HIS A 247 19.84 18.45 3.33
N LEU A 248 19.95 17.17 3.00
CA LEU A 248 20.69 16.17 3.74
C LEU A 248 21.90 15.72 2.91
N PRO A 249 23.10 15.68 3.48
CA PRO A 249 24.33 15.39 2.73
C PRO A 249 24.47 13.91 2.33
N ASN A 250 23.69 13.01 2.93
CA ASN A 250 23.77 11.57 2.68
C ASN A 250 22.39 10.90 2.79
N GLY A 251 22.26 9.71 2.21
CA GLY A 251 21.03 8.94 2.16
C GLY A 251 20.76 8.07 3.40
N ARG A 252 21.68 8.04 4.37
CA ARG A 252 21.51 7.31 5.64
C ARG A 252 20.77 8.17 6.66
N VAL A 253 19.49 8.32 6.40
CA VAL A 253 18.64 9.24 7.17
C VAL A 253 18.19 8.62 8.49
N LYS A 254 18.25 9.43 9.55
CA LYS A 254 17.59 9.19 10.84
C LYS A 254 16.80 10.42 11.21
N PHE A 255 15.68 10.25 11.88
CA PHE A 255 14.84 11.37 12.31
C PHE A 255 14.58 11.34 13.81
N ILE A 256 14.38 12.50 14.39
CA ILE A 256 13.90 12.68 15.75
C ILE A 256 12.57 13.39 15.67
N VAL A 257 11.56 12.80 16.29
CA VAL A 257 10.26 13.42 16.46
C VAL A 257 10.16 13.88 17.90
N PHE A 258 9.97 15.18 18.10
CA PHE A 258 9.71 15.76 19.40
C PHE A 258 8.33 16.43 19.35
N ARG A 259 7.36 15.81 20.00
CA ARG A 259 5.96 16.27 19.98
C ARG A 259 5.28 15.98 21.32
N ARG A 260 4.32 16.82 21.69
CA ARG A 260 3.59 16.64 22.95
C ARG A 260 2.61 15.46 22.92
N ASP A 261 2.02 15.17 21.76
CA ASP A 261 0.99 14.14 21.59
C ASP A 261 1.57 12.71 21.57
N VAL A 262 2.86 12.54 21.30
CA VAL A 262 3.46 11.21 21.14
C VAL A 262 3.70 10.47 22.44
N ALA A 263 3.68 11.17 23.58
CA ALA A 263 3.75 10.55 24.90
C ALA A 263 2.59 9.57 25.17
N ASN A 264 1.47 9.74 24.46
CA ASN A 264 0.27 8.92 24.64
C ASN A 264 -0.02 7.97 23.47
N ALA A 265 0.54 8.24 22.29
CA ALA A 265 0.33 7.43 21.09
C ALA A 265 1.53 7.53 20.14
N ILE A 266 2.22 6.41 19.94
CA ILE A 266 3.31 6.30 18.96
C ILE A 266 2.69 5.92 17.60
N PRO A 267 3.07 6.58 16.49
CA PRO A 267 2.56 6.22 15.17
C PRO A 267 2.91 4.76 14.81
N GLU A 268 1.90 3.97 14.43
CA GLU A 268 2.10 2.57 14.06
C GLU A 268 2.82 2.41 12.71
N ARG A 269 2.63 3.38 11.81
CA ARG A 269 3.19 3.34 10.46
C ARG A 269 3.97 4.61 10.17
N VAL A 270 5.29 4.43 10.03
CA VAL A 270 6.22 5.48 9.62
C VAL A 270 6.98 5.00 8.41
N GLU A 271 6.97 5.81 7.35
CA GLU A 271 7.59 5.45 6.09
C GLU A 271 8.15 6.68 5.39
N VAL A 272 9.30 6.52 4.74
CA VAL A 272 9.84 7.51 3.81
C VAL A 272 9.32 7.18 2.43
N ARG A 273 8.78 8.17 1.71
CA ARG A 273 8.26 8.01 0.35
C ARG A 273 9.04 8.83 -0.65
N VAL A 274 9.07 8.31 -1.87
CA VAL A 274 9.71 8.96 -3.01
C VAL A 274 8.84 10.11 -3.51
N VAL A 275 9.44 11.27 -3.74
CA VAL A 275 8.82 12.39 -4.46
C VAL A 275 9.34 12.40 -5.89
N ALA A 276 8.42 12.49 -6.85
CA ALA A 276 8.78 12.61 -8.25
C ALA A 276 8.46 13.99 -8.81
N LYS A 277 9.34 14.46 -9.69
CA LYS A 277 9.11 15.65 -10.52
C LYS A 277 8.34 15.24 -11.78
N ILE A 278 7.37 16.06 -12.18
CA ILE A 278 6.72 15.90 -13.48
C ILE A 278 7.57 16.64 -14.51
N ALA A 279 8.37 15.87 -15.23
CA ALA A 279 9.35 16.36 -16.18
C ALA A 279 8.72 16.90 -17.47
N ARG A 280 7.68 16.22 -17.98
CA ARG A 280 7.03 16.54 -19.25
C ARG A 280 5.54 16.28 -19.18
N GLU A 281 4.78 17.11 -19.88
CA GLU A 281 3.37 16.86 -20.15
C GLU A 281 3.14 16.69 -21.65
N PHE A 282 2.32 15.69 -21.98
CA PHE A 282 1.77 15.46 -23.29
C PHE A 282 0.25 15.60 -23.22
N SER A 283 -0.31 16.59 -23.89
CA SER A 283 -1.75 16.76 -24.08
C SER A 283 -2.06 17.10 -25.53
N SER A 284 -3.33 17.04 -25.93
CA SER A 284 -3.77 17.44 -27.27
C SER A 284 -3.38 18.88 -27.61
N ASP A 285 -3.26 19.74 -26.60
CA ASP A 285 -2.91 21.15 -26.73
C ASP A 285 -1.42 21.44 -26.42
N ALA A 286 -0.71 20.47 -25.81
CA ALA A 286 0.70 20.59 -25.42
C ALA A 286 1.45 19.29 -25.75
N ALA A 287 1.92 19.14 -26.99
CA ALA A 287 2.74 18.01 -27.40
C ALA A 287 4.15 18.11 -26.78
N GLY A 288 4.36 17.50 -25.62
CA GLY A 288 5.68 17.37 -24.99
C GLY A 288 6.25 18.67 -24.44
N LYS A 289 5.39 19.64 -24.12
CA LYS A 289 5.82 20.91 -23.54
C LYS A 289 6.36 20.65 -22.13
N ALA A 290 7.52 21.21 -21.82
CA ALA A 290 7.97 21.29 -20.43
C ALA A 290 6.91 22.08 -19.64
N LEU A 291 6.42 21.51 -18.56
CA LEU A 291 5.44 22.19 -17.72
C LEU A 291 6.07 23.47 -17.18
N GLY A 292 5.36 24.59 -17.32
CA GLY A 292 5.73 25.86 -16.69
C GLY A 292 5.53 25.86 -15.17
N GLY A 293 5.04 24.75 -14.60
CA GLY A 293 5.16 24.48 -13.17
C GLY A 293 6.62 24.19 -12.90
N GLY A 294 7.31 25.18 -12.33
CA GLY A 294 8.75 25.15 -12.12
C GLY A 294 9.24 23.92 -11.34
N ASP A 295 10.56 23.80 -11.24
CA ASP A 295 11.27 22.71 -10.55
C ASP A 295 10.82 22.49 -9.09
N ASP A 296 9.99 23.37 -8.56
CA ASP A 296 9.40 23.38 -7.22
C ASP A 296 8.14 22.51 -7.09
N VAL A 297 7.55 21.97 -8.15
CA VAL A 297 6.34 21.13 -8.02
C VAL A 297 6.68 19.64 -8.04
N GLY A 298 6.14 18.89 -7.08
CA GLY A 298 6.34 17.45 -6.96
C GLY A 298 5.06 16.68 -6.67
N VAL A 299 5.13 15.36 -6.86
CA VAL A 299 4.10 14.41 -6.45
C VAL A 299 4.70 13.29 -5.60
N ILE A 300 4.00 12.85 -4.57
CA ILE A 300 4.40 11.73 -3.72
C ILE A 300 4.00 10.43 -4.41
N ARG A 301 4.97 9.53 -4.59
CA ARG A 301 4.78 8.20 -5.18
C ARG A 301 4.38 7.18 -4.10
N ASN A 302 3.86 6.04 -4.54
CA ASN A 302 3.57 4.90 -3.67
C ASN A 302 4.80 4.04 -3.30
N PHE A 303 6.01 4.43 -3.72
CA PHE A 303 7.25 3.79 -3.29
C PHE A 303 7.57 4.22 -1.86
N SER A 304 7.66 3.26 -0.94
CA SER A 304 7.92 3.52 0.46
C SER A 304 9.08 2.69 1.02
N TYR A 305 9.78 3.28 1.98
CA TYR A 305 10.82 2.69 2.79
C TYR A 305 10.32 2.67 4.24
N PRO A 306 10.15 1.49 4.87
CA PRO A 306 9.59 1.41 6.22
C PRO A 306 10.62 1.86 7.26
N PHE A 307 10.17 2.69 8.20
CA PHE A 307 10.96 3.16 9.34
C PHE A 307 10.40 2.60 10.65
N ARG A 308 11.29 2.28 11.56
CA ARG A 308 10.96 1.79 12.90
C ARG A 308 11.10 2.92 13.91
N VAL A 309 10.22 2.87 14.91
CA VAL A 309 10.19 3.83 16.01
C VAL A 309 10.93 3.25 17.21
N SER A 310 11.86 4.03 17.77
CA SER A 310 12.55 3.73 19.03
C SER A 310 12.33 4.87 20.02
N PRO A 311 11.78 4.61 21.21
CA PRO A 311 11.66 5.65 22.24
C PRO A 311 13.04 6.12 22.70
N ILE A 312 13.18 7.42 23.01
CA ILE A 312 14.42 7.96 23.56
C ILE A 312 14.36 7.85 25.10
N PRO A 313 15.30 7.12 25.75
CA PRO A 313 15.27 6.94 27.20
C PRO A 313 15.26 8.28 27.96
N GLY A 314 14.39 8.39 28.94
CA GLY A 314 14.25 9.61 29.76
C GLY A 314 13.57 10.79 29.07
N LYS A 315 13.06 10.62 27.84
CA LYS A 315 12.36 11.67 27.06
C LYS A 315 11.03 11.13 26.51
N ALA A 316 9.98 11.17 27.33
CA ALA A 316 8.67 10.59 26.98
C ALA A 316 8.00 11.20 25.73
N GLU A 317 8.35 12.44 25.37
CA GLU A 317 7.82 13.17 24.22
C GLU A 317 8.70 13.05 22.97
N MET A 318 9.77 12.24 23.03
CA MET A 318 10.73 12.08 21.94
C MET A 318 10.90 10.63 21.54
N TYR A 319 10.90 10.40 20.22
CA TYR A 319 11.32 9.13 19.66
C TYR A 319 12.19 9.34 18.44
N GLU A 320 13.00 8.33 18.17
CA GLU A 320 13.85 8.24 16.99
C GLU A 320 13.20 7.35 15.94
N LEU A 321 13.33 7.78 14.69
CA LEU A 321 12.99 7.01 13.51
C LEU A 321 14.28 6.58 12.83
N HIS A 322 14.43 5.28 12.64
CA HIS A 322 15.54 4.69 11.93
C HIS A 322 15.02 3.72 10.88
N SER A 323 15.79 3.52 9.82
CA SER A 323 15.44 2.55 8.78
C SER A 323 15.27 1.15 9.39
N GLY A 324 14.26 0.41 8.96
CA GLY A 324 14.11 -1.00 9.30
C GLY A 324 15.22 -1.88 8.71
N ASP A 325 15.90 -1.39 7.67
CA ASP A 325 17.06 -1.99 7.03
C ASP A 325 18.31 -1.14 7.33
N SER A 326 19.29 -1.71 8.02
CA SER A 326 20.54 -1.02 8.38
C SER A 326 21.43 -0.71 7.17
N GLY A 327 21.20 -1.37 6.03
CA GLY A 327 21.88 -1.11 4.77
C GLY A 327 21.19 -0.07 3.89
N LEU A 328 20.04 0.48 4.32
CA LEU A 328 19.32 1.47 3.51
C LEU A 328 20.15 2.73 3.31
N ASP A 329 20.45 3.02 2.05
CA ASP A 329 21.03 4.28 1.61
C ASP A 329 20.12 4.86 0.52
N LEU A 330 19.47 5.97 0.82
CA LEU A 330 18.61 6.64 -0.15
C LEU A 330 19.46 7.25 -1.27
N ALA A 331 19.04 7.04 -2.51
CA ALA A 331 19.64 7.73 -3.64
C ALA A 331 19.45 9.25 -3.51
N ALA A 332 20.29 10.02 -4.20
CA ALA A 332 20.11 11.47 -4.25
C ALA A 332 18.72 11.83 -4.83
N GLY A 333 18.11 12.88 -4.27
CA GLY A 333 16.87 13.47 -4.73
C GLY A 333 15.81 13.68 -3.64
N HIS A 334 14.54 13.62 -4.01
CA HIS A 334 13.43 14.17 -3.24
C HIS A 334 12.61 13.10 -2.51
N TYR A 335 12.32 13.36 -1.24
CA TYR A 335 11.62 12.43 -0.36
C TYR A 335 10.66 13.14 0.58
N VAL A 336 9.72 12.38 1.13
CA VAL A 336 8.91 12.82 2.27
C VAL A 336 8.92 11.76 3.37
N LEU A 337 9.03 12.18 4.61
CA LEU A 337 8.73 11.37 5.78
C LEU A 337 7.21 11.43 6.04
N SER A 338 6.53 10.30 5.89
CA SER A 338 5.11 10.15 6.19
C SER A 338 4.91 9.77 7.64
N LEU A 339 4.25 10.65 8.40
CA LEU A 339 3.97 10.49 9.82
C LEU A 339 2.48 10.70 10.08
N GLY A 340 1.72 9.61 10.14
CA GLY A 340 0.25 9.67 10.26
C GLY A 340 -0.38 10.38 9.06
N SER A 341 -1.11 11.47 9.31
CA SER A 341 -1.79 12.26 8.29
C SER A 341 -0.93 13.36 7.65
N GLN A 342 0.35 13.46 8.01
CA GLN A 342 1.21 14.55 7.58
C GLN A 342 2.49 14.03 6.91
N ALA A 343 2.93 14.72 5.85
CA ALA A 343 4.16 14.40 5.15
C ALA A 343 5.16 15.57 5.27
N TYR A 344 6.40 15.25 5.62
CA TYR A 344 7.48 16.20 5.86
C TYR A 344 8.55 16.04 4.79
N TYR A 345 8.85 17.09 4.05
CA TYR A 345 9.79 17.05 2.94
C TYR A 345 11.24 17.07 3.40
N PHE A 346 12.11 16.41 2.65
CA PHE A 346 13.55 16.59 2.68
C PHE A 346 14.17 16.20 1.33
N GLN A 347 15.38 16.67 1.08
CA GLN A 347 16.17 16.33 -0.10
C GLN A 347 17.48 15.67 0.33
N VAL A 348 17.87 14.61 -0.37
CA VAL A 348 19.21 14.03 -0.28
C VAL A 348 20.05 14.64 -1.40
N ASP A 349 21.18 15.25 -1.05
CA ASP A 349 22.04 15.94 -2.00
C ASP A 349 22.72 14.98 -2.97
N GLY A 350 22.96 15.47 -4.19
CA GLY A 350 23.60 14.73 -5.28
C GLY A 350 22.81 14.76 -6.58
N GLU A 351 23.32 14.07 -7.60
CA GLU A 351 22.67 13.97 -8.92
C GLU A 351 21.50 12.97 -8.88
N ILE A 352 20.31 13.40 -9.28
CA ILE A 352 19.11 12.56 -9.29
C ILE A 352 19.22 11.55 -10.44
N THR A 353 19.52 10.31 -10.09
CA THR A 353 19.70 9.20 -11.06
C THR A 353 18.58 8.17 -10.99
N ASP A 354 17.72 8.24 -9.98
CA ASP A 354 16.64 7.29 -9.77
C ASP A 354 15.43 7.60 -10.67
N PRO A 355 15.06 6.71 -11.61
CA PRO A 355 13.91 6.95 -12.50
C PRO A 355 12.58 7.02 -11.75
N ARG A 356 12.50 6.52 -10.51
CA ARG A 356 11.28 6.62 -9.68
C ARG A 356 10.97 8.05 -9.25
N GLN A 357 11.94 8.95 -9.35
CA GLN A 357 11.82 10.38 -9.05
C GLN A 357 11.47 11.25 -10.26
N CYS A 358 11.23 10.64 -11.43
CA CYS A 358 10.91 11.36 -12.65
C CYS A 358 9.67 10.77 -13.32
N LEU A 359 8.71 11.65 -13.66
CA LEU A 359 7.48 11.28 -14.34
C LEU A 359 7.24 12.08 -15.62
N GLU A 360 6.70 11.40 -16.61
CA GLU A 360 6.06 11.97 -17.79
C GLU A 360 4.54 11.83 -17.63
N ARG A 361 3.83 12.93 -17.81
CA ARG A 361 2.37 12.99 -17.72
C ARG A 361 1.75 13.00 -19.11
N VAL A 362 0.70 12.23 -19.31
CA VAL A 362 -0.15 12.27 -20.51
C VAL A 362 -1.56 12.65 -20.09
N VAL A 363 -2.07 13.78 -20.55
CA VAL A 363 -3.45 14.23 -20.32
C VAL A 363 -4.26 13.92 -21.58
N ALA A 364 -5.18 12.97 -21.47
CA ALA A 364 -6.08 12.56 -22.53
C ALA A 364 -7.54 12.79 -22.12
N GLY A 365 -8.47 12.73 -23.08
CA GLY A 365 -9.90 12.95 -22.80
C GLY A 365 -10.52 11.96 -21.81
N ASN A 366 -9.91 10.79 -21.63
CA ASN A 366 -10.33 9.76 -20.67
C ASN A 366 -9.58 9.82 -19.32
N GLY A 367 -8.66 10.77 -19.12
CA GLY A 367 -7.97 10.97 -17.86
C GLY A 367 -6.47 11.29 -18.00
N THR A 368 -5.80 11.30 -16.85
CA THR A 368 -4.37 11.60 -16.73
C THR A 368 -3.58 10.33 -16.42
N PHE A 369 -2.58 10.07 -17.24
CA PHE A 369 -1.68 8.92 -17.09
C PHE A 369 -0.27 9.38 -16.77
N TYR A 370 0.47 8.55 -16.04
CA TYR A 370 1.84 8.84 -15.63
C TYR A 370 2.74 7.66 -15.97
N ALA A 371 3.87 7.96 -16.59
CA ALA A 371 4.92 6.99 -16.90
C ALA A 371 6.24 7.43 -16.26
N PRO A 372 7.10 6.50 -15.81
CA PRO A 372 8.45 6.85 -15.38
C PRO A 372 9.28 7.35 -16.58
N CYS A 373 10.19 8.28 -16.33
CA CYS A 373 11.08 8.78 -17.37
C CYS A 373 12.05 7.68 -17.84
N LYS A 374 12.34 7.63 -19.15
CA LYS A 374 13.35 6.70 -19.73
C LYS A 374 14.77 6.97 -19.24
N LYS A 375 15.09 8.22 -18.89
CA LYS A 375 16.37 8.64 -18.33
C LYS A 375 16.13 9.65 -17.21
N ALA A 376 16.63 9.36 -16.02
CA ALA A 376 16.59 10.28 -14.89
C ALA A 376 17.64 11.41 -15.00
N ARG A 377 18.74 11.15 -15.73
CA ARG A 377 19.98 11.94 -15.88
C ARG A 377 19.87 13.39 -16.40
N THR A 378 18.69 13.99 -16.40
CA THR A 378 18.45 15.32 -17.02
C THR A 378 17.64 16.26 -16.14
N TYR A 379 17.56 16.03 -14.83
CA TYR A 379 16.73 16.82 -13.93
C TYR A 379 17.41 17.26 -12.65
#